data_AF-A0AAE0DT94-F1
#
_entry.id   AF-A0AAE0DT94-F1
#
_cell.length_a   1.000
_cell.length_b   1.000
_cell.length_c   1.000
_cell.angle_alpha   90.00
_cell.angle_beta   90.00
_cell.angle_gamma   90.00
#
_symmetry.space_group_name_H-M   'P 1'
#
loop_
_entity.id
_entity.type
_entity.pdbx_description
1 polymer ?
#
loop_
_entity_poly.entity_id
_entity_poly.type
_entity_poly.pdbx_seq_one_letter_code
_entity_poly.pdbx_strand_id
1 'polypeptide(L)'
;MTVARFKGVSIKALASDLYTTRFLKHAYEMGVNLIPDPKFWDIPDAIRNRIVLPWKKNNLPRRPKKLRIPSAGEKRKLQSCSKCGKKDTIK
;
A
#
# COMPACT_ATOMS: atom_id res chain seq x y z
N MET A 1 -24.17 27.22 10.21
CA MET A 1 -24.62 27.94 8.98
C MET A 1 -25.76 28.91 9.29
N THR A 2 -26.78 28.48 10.04
CA THR A 2 -27.97 29.27 10.41
C THR A 2 -27.65 30.56 11.17
N VAL A 3 -26.74 30.51 12.16
CA VAL A 3 -26.33 31.69 12.94
C VAL A 3 -25.60 32.74 12.09
N ALA A 4 -24.77 32.32 11.12
CA ALA A 4 -24.04 33.23 10.23
C ALA A 4 -24.99 33.98 9.31
N ARG A 5 -25.94 33.26 8.71
CA ARG A 5 -26.99 33.82 7.84
C ARG A 5 -27.89 34.78 8.59
N PHE A 6 -28.31 34.42 9.80
CA PHE A 6 -29.13 35.28 10.66
C PHE A 6 -28.42 36.59 11.01
N LYS A 7 -27.11 36.55 11.27
CA LYS A 7 -26.29 37.72 11.60
C LYS A 7 -25.74 38.47 10.37
N GLY A 8 -26.02 38.01 9.15
CA GLY A 8 -25.49 38.63 7.93
C GLY A 8 -23.97 38.59 7.79
N VAL A 9 -23.27 37.74 8.56
CA VAL A 9 -21.81 37.65 8.56
C VAL A 9 -21.35 36.40 7.84
N SER A 10 -20.14 36.45 7.29
CA SER A 10 -19.54 35.25 6.69
C SER A 10 -19.35 34.15 7.75
N ILE A 11 -19.49 32.89 7.35
CA ILE A 11 -19.30 31.74 8.27
C ILE A 11 -17.90 31.77 8.90
N LYS A 12 -16.91 32.25 8.17
CA LYS A 12 -15.52 32.41 8.64
C LYS A 12 -15.41 33.43 9.77
N ALA A 13 -16.24 34.48 9.77
CA ALA A 13 -16.25 35.48 10.83
C ALA A 13 -16.85 34.96 12.16
N LEU A 14 -17.51 33.79 12.14
CA LEU A 14 -17.92 33.11 13.36
C LEU A 14 -16.84 32.17 13.91
N ALA A 15 -15.84 31.82 13.11
CA ALA A 15 -14.73 31.01 13.58
C ALA A 15 -13.81 31.88 14.44
N SER A 16 -13.31 31.33 15.54
CA SER A 16 -12.23 31.96 16.29
C SER A 16 -10.98 32.11 15.41
N ASP A 17 -10.19 33.15 15.63
CA ASP A 17 -8.92 33.40 14.93
C ASP A 17 -7.94 32.22 15.01
N LEU A 18 -8.10 31.37 16.04
CA LEU A 18 -7.37 30.11 16.26
C LEU A 18 -7.60 29.07 15.15
N TYR A 19 -8.69 29.16 14.40
CA TYR A 19 -9.01 28.22 13.31
C TYR A 19 -8.69 28.78 11.92
N THR A 20 -7.94 29.88 11.84
CA THR A 20 -7.45 30.39 10.56
C THR A 20 -6.38 29.45 10.00
N THR A 21 -6.32 29.32 8.67
CA THR A 21 -5.30 28.48 8.00
C THR A 21 -3.88 28.88 8.42
N ARG A 22 -3.64 30.17 8.65
CA ARG A 22 -2.36 30.69 9.14
C ARG A 22 -2.04 30.17 10.54
N PHE A 23 -2.99 30.28 11.47
CA PHE A 23 -2.80 29.82 12.84
C PHE A 23 -2.64 28.30 12.92
N LEU A 24 -3.45 27.54 12.18
CA LEU A 24 -3.33 26.09 12.11
C LEU A 24 -1.96 25.66 11.55
N LYS A 25 -1.47 26.30 10.48
CA LYS A 25 -0.11 26.04 9.99
C LYS A 25 0.93 26.28 11.07
N HIS A 26 0.89 27.44 11.71
CA HIS A 26 1.82 27.80 12.78
C HIS A 26 1.76 26.85 13.99
N ALA A 27 0.56 26.36 14.34
CA ALA A 27 0.39 25.40 15.43
C ALA A 27 1.08 24.04 15.16
N TYR A 28 1.25 23.68 13.88
CA TYR A 28 1.92 22.45 13.45
C TYR A 28 3.29 22.71 12.79
N GLU A 29 3.80 23.96 12.79
CA GLU A 29 5.15 24.27 12.30
C GLU A 29 6.21 23.64 13.19
N MET A 30 5.96 23.60 14.50
CA MET A 30 6.78 22.85 15.44
C MET A 30 6.25 21.42 15.55
N GLY A 31 7.11 20.43 15.32
CA GLY A 31 6.74 19.03 15.45
C GLY A 31 6.37 18.70 16.90
N VAL A 32 5.09 18.46 17.15
CA VAL A 32 4.61 17.93 18.43
C VAL A 32 5.06 16.48 18.50
N ASN A 33 5.99 16.17 19.41
CA ASN A 33 6.59 14.83 19.59
C ASN A 33 7.40 14.33 18.39
N LEU A 34 8.38 15.12 17.93
CA LEU A 34 9.37 14.62 16.99
C LEU A 34 10.03 13.36 17.57
N ILE A 35 9.93 12.26 16.82
CA ILE A 35 10.73 11.07 17.08
C ILE A 35 12.19 11.51 16.88
N PRO A 36 13.06 11.39 17.90
CA PRO A 36 14.44 11.81 17.76
C PRO A 36 15.13 10.97 16.68
N ASP A 37 16.20 11.48 16.07
CA ASP A 37 16.95 10.69 15.09
C ASP A 37 17.38 9.34 15.69
N PRO A 38 17.41 8.26 14.89
CA PRO A 38 17.84 6.94 15.38
C PRO A 38 19.20 6.93 16.07
N LYS A 39 20.06 7.92 15.78
CA LYS A 39 21.37 8.11 16.43
C LYS A 39 21.26 8.43 17.94
N PHE A 40 20.15 9.02 18.37
CA PHE A 40 19.89 9.36 19.77
C PHE A 40 19.11 8.26 20.50
N TRP A 41 18.76 7.16 19.83
CA TRP A 41 18.05 6.07 20.47
C TRP A 41 19.02 5.25 21.31
N ASP A 42 18.73 5.14 22.61
CA ASP A 42 19.39 4.16 23.46
C ASP A 42 18.78 2.78 23.18
N ILE A 43 19.45 2.00 22.33
CA ILE A 43 19.03 0.65 21.93
C ILE A 43 19.80 -0.36 22.79
N PRO A 44 19.14 -1.07 23.72
CA PRO A 44 19.77 -2.09 24.54
C PRO A 44 20.45 -3.18 23.71
N ASP A 45 21.55 -3.74 24.22
CA ASP A 45 22.33 -4.77 23.52
C ASP A 45 21.50 -6.02 23.18
N ALA A 46 20.53 -6.36 24.03
CA ALA A 46 19.60 -7.46 23.80
C ALA A 46 18.74 -7.28 22.53
N ILE A 47 18.44 -6.02 22.15
CA ILE A 47 17.68 -5.69 20.93
C ILE A 47 18.65 -5.52 19.76
N ARG A 48 19.78 -4.84 19.97
CA ARG A 48 20.81 -4.60 18.93
C ARG A 48 21.38 -5.90 18.37
N ASN A 49 21.61 -6.88 19.22
CA ASN A 49 22.17 -8.20 18.86
C ASN A 49 21.09 -9.21 18.47
N ARG A 50 19.80 -8.81 18.48
CA ARG A 50 18.71 -9.71 18.16
C ARG A 50 18.66 -9.95 16.65
N ILE A 51 19.09 -11.14 16.24
CA ILE A 51 18.87 -11.61 14.86
C ILE A 51 17.40 -12.02 14.74
N VAL A 52 16.57 -11.14 14.14
CA VAL A 52 15.18 -11.46 13.81
C VAL A 52 15.15 -12.09 12.43
N LEU A 53 14.79 -13.37 12.34
CA LEU A 53 14.51 -13.97 11.04
C LEU A 53 13.25 -13.33 10.46
N PRO A 54 13.21 -13.01 9.15
CA PRO A 54 11.98 -12.57 8.52
C PRO A 54 10.91 -13.63 8.78
N TRP A 55 9.69 -13.18 9.08
CA TRP A 55 8.59 -14.10 9.29
C TRP A 55 8.49 -15.02 8.07
N LYS A 56 8.57 -16.34 8.31
CA LYS A 56 8.39 -17.33 7.26
C LYS A 56 6.99 -17.16 6.72
N LYS A 57 6.87 -16.49 5.57
CA LYS A 57 5.65 -16.54 4.77
C LYS A 57 5.52 -17.99 4.32
N ASN A 58 4.70 -18.75 5.03
CA ASN A 58 4.20 -20.00 4.49
C ASN A 58 3.48 -19.60 3.20
N ASN A 59 4.09 -19.87 2.05
CA ASN A 59 3.41 -19.73 0.79
C ASN A 59 2.21 -20.67 0.89
N LEU A 60 1.01 -20.10 1.07
CA LEU A 60 -0.22 -20.86 0.93
C LEU A 60 -0.10 -21.62 -0.39
N PRO A 61 -0.51 -22.91 -0.44
CA PRO A 61 -0.47 -23.66 -1.68
C PRO A 61 -1.15 -22.81 -2.75
N ARG A 62 -0.36 -22.38 -3.74
CA ARG A 62 -0.89 -21.55 -4.82
C ARG A 62 -2.08 -22.30 -5.38
N ARG A 63 -3.20 -21.61 -5.60
CA ARG A 63 -4.40 -22.21 -6.20
C ARG A 63 -3.95 -23.08 -7.38
N PRO A 64 -4.22 -24.39 -7.37
CA PRO A 64 -3.81 -25.26 -8.47
C PRO A 64 -4.28 -24.64 -9.78
N LYS A 65 -3.36 -24.44 -10.73
CA LYS A 65 -3.73 -23.97 -12.06
C LYS A 65 -4.69 -25.02 -12.62
N LYS A 66 -5.96 -24.66 -12.77
CA LYS A 66 -6.93 -25.50 -13.48
C LYS A 66 -6.47 -25.57 -14.93
N LEU A 67 -5.94 -26.70 -15.37
CA LEU A 67 -5.70 -26.95 -16.79
C LEU A 67 -7.06 -26.91 -17.51
N ARG A 68 -7.10 -26.29 -18.69
CA ARG A 68 -8.32 -26.23 -19.47
C ARG A 68 -8.64 -27.62 -20.02
N ILE A 69 -9.86 -28.10 -19.78
CA ILE A 69 -10.40 -29.28 -20.46
C ILE A 69 -10.95 -28.80 -21.80
N PRO A 70 -10.51 -29.36 -22.94
CA PRO A 70 -11.03 -28.95 -24.24
C PRO A 70 -12.47 -29.42 -24.45
N SER A 71 -13.26 -28.62 -25.16
CA SER A 71 -14.62 -28.97 -25.57
C SER A 71 -14.61 -29.98 -26.73
N ALA A 72 -15.71 -30.72 -26.88
CA ALA A 72 -15.88 -31.63 -28.02
C ALA A 72 -15.77 -30.85 -29.35
N GLY A 73 -14.84 -31.27 -30.22
CA GLY A 73 -14.55 -30.60 -31.50
C GLY A 73 -13.35 -29.64 -31.48
N GLU A 74 -12.78 -29.33 -30.31
CA GLU A 74 -11.56 -28.52 -30.24
C GLU A 74 -10.33 -29.34 -30.66
N LYS A 75 -9.70 -28.95 -31.77
CA LYS A 75 -8.47 -29.58 -32.24
C LYS A 75 -7.31 -29.23 -31.30
N ARG A 76 -6.49 -30.23 -30.95
CA ARG A 76 -5.24 -29.99 -30.21
C ARG A 76 -4.36 -29.05 -31.04
N LYS A 77 -4.00 -27.89 -30.46
CA LYS A 77 -3.05 -26.98 -31.10
C LYS A 77 -1.67 -27.63 -31.05
N LEU A 78 -1.17 -28.09 -32.21
CA LEU A 78 0.22 -28.51 -32.35
C LEU A 78 1.09 -27.29 -32.04
N GLN A 79 1.88 -27.40 -30.97
CA GLN A 79 2.86 -26.38 -30.69
C GLN A 79 4.00 -26.53 -31.71
N SER A 80 4.50 -25.40 -32.21
CA SER A 80 5.72 -25.38 -33.02
C SER A 80 6.87 -24.90 -32.16
N CYS A 81 8.02 -25.55 -32.27
CA CYS A 81 9.23 -25.11 -31.60
C CYS A 81 9.59 -23.68 -32.06
N SER A 82 9.74 -22.75 -31.11
CA SER A 82 10.07 -21.35 -31.42
C SER A 82 11.45 -21.17 -32.07
N LYS A 83 12.37 -22.13 -31.88
CA LYS A 83 13.70 -22.09 -32.48
C LYS A 83 13.77 -22.71 -33.88
N CYS A 84 13.08 -23.81 -34.13
CA CYS A 84 13.20 -24.55 -35.40
C CYS A 84 11.93 -24.60 -36.23
N GLY A 85 10.81 -24.04 -35.75
CA GLY A 85 9.53 -23.93 -36.46
C GLY A 85 8.81 -25.26 -36.70
N LYS A 86 9.43 -26.39 -36.37
CA LYS A 86 8.85 -27.73 -36.55
C LYS A 86 7.69 -27.91 -35.59
N LYS A 87 6.56 -28.41 -36.10
CA LYS A 87 5.37 -28.74 -35.33
C LYS A 87 5.54 -30.11 -34.70
N ASP A 88 5.09 -30.26 -33.46
CA ASP A 88 5.05 -31.55 -32.79
C ASP A 88 4.12 -32.48 -33.59
N THR A 89 4.65 -33.56 -34.15
CA THR A 89 3.84 -34.59 -34.81
C THR A 89 3.31 -35.55 -33.75
N ILE A 90 1.99 -35.65 -33.63
CA ILE A 90 1.35 -36.68 -32.79
C ILE A 90 1.48 -38.01 -33.57
N LYS A 91 2.21 -38.98 -33.00
CA LYS A 91 2.20 -40.38 -33.45
C LYS A 91 0.89 -41.05 -33.07
#